data_AF-X0Z8C7-F1
#
_entry.id   AF-X0Z8C7-F1
#
_cell.length_a   1.000
_cell.length_b   1.000
_cell.length_c   1.000
_cell.angle_alpha   90.00
_cell.angle_beta   90.00
_cell.angle_gamma   90.00
#
_symmetry.space_group_name_H-M   'P 1'
#
loop_
_entity.id
_entity.type
_entity.pdbx_description
1 polymer ?
#
loop_
_entity_poly.entity_id
_entity_poly.type
_entity_poly.pdbx_seq_one_letter_code
_entity_poly.pdbx_strand_id
1 'polypeptide(L)'
;MVMPPEDKGHVATKEEALDHVRSAIEDGLIPVLGTSIMEAEASNVKDLEHFMSVCFCCSCCCINGRVMTQSSVDVINLFHKMEGLTVEVDQDACIGCGDCLEVCVFKGMEMIDEKARVNQKRCLGCGRCESTCPNEAISIEISDLSRVHGLIEKLEAHVDVS
;
A
#
# COMPACT_ATOMS: atom_id res chain seq x y z
N MET A 1 -18.20 21.80 4.06
CA MET A 1 -19.34 20.87 4.17
C MET A 1 -18.84 19.69 4.98
N VAL A 2 -19.25 19.58 6.25
CA VAL A 2 -18.90 18.44 7.12
C VAL A 2 -19.95 17.37 6.84
N MET A 3 -19.54 16.18 6.40
CA MET A 3 -20.46 15.09 6.11
C MET A 3 -21.19 14.66 7.40
N PRO A 4 -22.53 14.45 7.36
CA PRO A 4 -23.30 13.97 8.51
C PRO A 4 -22.75 12.63 9.04
N PRO A 5 -22.86 12.35 10.35
CA PRO A 5 -22.36 11.11 10.96
C PRO A 5 -22.92 9.83 10.34
N GLU A 6 -24.18 9.85 9.90
CA GLU A 6 -24.85 8.73 9.22
C GLU A 6 -24.34 8.48 7.79
N ASP A 7 -23.61 9.42 7.19
CA ASP A 7 -23.00 9.29 5.84
C ASP A 7 -21.51 8.90 5.90
N LYS A 8 -20.96 8.63 7.09
CA LYS A 8 -19.51 8.37 7.27
C LYS A 8 -19.07 6.92 7.09
N GLY A 9 -20.01 5.98 7.03
CA GLY A 9 -19.70 4.55 6.87
C GLY A 9 -20.79 3.65 7.44
N HIS A 10 -20.60 2.33 7.30
CA HIS A 10 -21.47 1.31 7.87
C HIS A 10 -20.63 0.09 8.25
N VAL A 11 -21.21 -0.80 9.07
CA VAL A 11 -20.59 -2.11 9.36
C VAL A 11 -20.75 -2.98 8.12
N ALA A 12 -19.65 -3.29 7.46
CA ALA A 12 -19.62 -4.16 6.29
C ALA A 12 -19.59 -5.63 6.71
N THR A 13 -20.20 -6.48 5.88
CA THR A 13 -19.95 -7.92 5.91
C THR A 13 -18.54 -8.24 5.40
N LYS A 14 -18.07 -9.47 5.67
CA LYS A 14 -16.78 -9.95 5.14
C LYS A 14 -16.73 -9.89 3.60
N GLU A 15 -17.82 -10.24 2.94
CA GLU A 15 -17.90 -10.22 1.48
C GLU A 15 -17.80 -8.79 0.93
N GLU A 16 -18.58 -7.87 1.48
CA GLU A 16 -18.53 -6.44 1.11
C GLU A 16 -17.15 -5.83 1.34
N ALA A 17 -16.48 -6.17 2.46
CA ALA A 17 -15.13 -5.69 2.74
C ALA A 17 -14.11 -6.21 1.71
N LEU A 18 -14.19 -7.49 1.34
CA LEU A 18 -13.32 -8.09 0.32
C LEU A 18 -13.57 -7.47 -1.07
N ASP A 19 -14.83 -7.25 -1.43
CA ASP A 19 -15.19 -6.62 -2.70
C ASP A 19 -14.73 -5.16 -2.76
N HIS A 20 -14.84 -4.42 -1.65
CA HIS A 20 -14.31 -3.08 -1.55
C HIS A 20 -12.78 -3.04 -1.76
N VAL A 21 -12.04 -3.94 -1.11
CA VAL A 21 -10.58 -4.07 -1.29
C VAL A 21 -10.23 -4.35 -2.76
N ARG A 22 -10.94 -5.29 -3.40
CA ARG A 22 -10.71 -5.63 -4.81
C ARG A 22 -10.94 -4.44 -5.73
N SER A 23 -12.10 -3.80 -5.60
CA SER A 23 -12.45 -2.61 -6.40
C SER A 23 -11.44 -1.48 -6.21
N ALA A 24 -10.99 -1.24 -4.97
CA ALA A 24 -9.99 -0.20 -4.70
C ALA A 24 -8.63 -0.50 -5.37
N ILE A 25 -8.19 -1.76 -5.38
CA ILE A 25 -6.95 -2.18 -6.04
C ILE A 25 -7.09 -2.08 -7.57
N GLU A 26 -8.24 -2.47 -8.13
CA GLU A 26 -8.55 -2.32 -9.56
C GLU A 26 -8.50 -0.86 -10.01
N ASP A 27 -8.96 0.06 -9.16
CA ASP A 27 -8.85 1.51 -9.38
C ASP A 27 -7.43 2.08 -9.16
N GLY A 28 -6.46 1.22 -8.84
CA GLY A 28 -5.05 1.57 -8.66
C GLY A 28 -4.73 2.24 -7.30
N LEU A 29 -5.63 2.12 -6.32
CA LEU A 29 -5.40 2.57 -4.96
C LEU A 29 -4.52 1.57 -4.20
N ILE A 30 -3.65 2.09 -3.33
CA ILE A 30 -2.71 1.27 -2.56
C ILE A 30 -3.29 1.04 -1.16
N PRO A 31 -3.57 -0.21 -0.76
CA PRO A 31 -3.97 -0.53 0.61
C PRO A 31 -2.82 -0.22 1.57
N VAL A 32 -3.12 0.53 2.62
CA VAL A 32 -2.21 0.84 3.72
C VAL A 32 -2.94 0.52 5.01
N LEU A 33 -2.29 -0.29 5.84
CA LEU A 33 -2.80 -0.68 7.15
C LEU A 33 -2.05 0.09 8.24
N GLY A 34 -2.77 0.58 9.24
CA GLY A 34 -2.16 1.16 10.43
C GLY A 34 -3.18 1.75 11.39
N THR A 35 -2.71 2.35 12.47
CA THR A 35 -3.55 3.05 13.44
C THR A 35 -3.46 4.55 13.20
N SER A 36 -4.56 5.14 12.74
CA SER A 36 -4.68 6.59 12.55
C SER A 36 -5.47 7.21 13.70
N ILE A 37 -4.78 7.92 14.59
CA ILE A 37 -5.44 8.61 15.73
C ILE A 37 -6.46 9.63 15.21
N MET A 38 -6.13 10.34 14.13
CA MET A 38 -7.03 11.33 13.53
C MET A 38 -8.33 10.69 13.02
N GLU A 39 -8.25 9.49 12.45
CA GLU A 39 -9.42 8.76 11.97
C GLU A 39 -10.25 8.23 13.13
N ALA A 40 -9.58 7.67 14.16
CA ALA A 40 -10.24 7.22 15.38
C ALA A 40 -11.03 8.37 16.03
N GLU A 41 -10.43 9.56 16.16
CA GLU A 41 -11.10 10.75 16.70
C GLU A 41 -12.28 11.20 15.81
N ALA A 42 -12.10 11.24 14.49
CA ALA A 42 -13.14 11.65 13.55
C ALA A 42 -14.36 10.71 13.54
N SER A 43 -14.12 9.44 13.85
CA SER A 43 -15.11 8.36 13.98
C SER A 43 -15.55 8.10 15.42
N ASN A 44 -15.08 8.91 16.40
CA ASN A 44 -15.40 8.79 17.82
C ASN A 44 -15.08 7.41 18.42
N VAL A 45 -14.02 6.76 17.92
CA VAL A 45 -13.47 5.51 18.46
C VAL A 45 -12.61 5.84 19.67
N LYS A 46 -12.95 5.26 20.82
CA LYS A 46 -12.26 5.50 22.10
C LYS A 46 -11.21 4.44 22.42
N ASP A 47 -11.39 3.24 21.91
CA ASP A 47 -10.45 2.14 22.07
C ASP A 47 -9.41 2.19 20.96
N LEU A 48 -8.30 2.88 21.22
CA LEU A 48 -7.20 2.99 20.27
C LEU A 48 -6.29 1.75 20.28
N GLU A 49 -6.39 0.90 21.31
CA GLU A 49 -5.60 -0.32 21.42
C GLU A 49 -6.09 -1.36 20.41
N HIS A 50 -7.40 -1.39 20.16
CA HIS A 50 -8.02 -2.29 19.20
C HIS A 50 -8.51 -1.62 17.91
N PHE A 51 -8.04 -0.41 17.64
CA PHE A 51 -8.40 0.33 16.43
C PHE A 51 -7.36 0.15 15.33
N MET A 52 -7.84 -0.29 14.17
CA MET A 52 -7.05 -0.42 12.96
C MET A 52 -7.79 0.18 11.77
N SER A 53 -7.08 0.98 11.00
CA SER A 53 -7.55 1.61 9.78
C SER A 53 -6.92 0.92 8.56
N VAL A 54 -7.75 0.68 7.55
CA VAL A 54 -7.33 0.33 6.19
C VAL A 54 -7.62 1.52 5.30
N CYS A 55 -6.58 2.19 4.83
CA CYS A 55 -6.68 3.30 3.89
C CYS A 55 -6.36 2.81 2.47
N PHE A 56 -7.09 3.30 1.47
CA PHE A 56 -6.79 3.09 0.05
C PHE A 56 -6.21 4.37 -0.54
N CYS A 57 -4.89 4.50 -0.52
CA CYS A 57 -4.18 5.72 -0.88
C CYS A 57 -4.10 5.91 -2.40
N CYS A 58 -4.60 7.06 -2.91
CA CYS A 58 -4.24 7.58 -4.24
C CYS A 58 -3.11 8.60 -4.12
N SER A 59 -2.18 8.62 -5.09
CA SER A 59 -1.20 9.70 -5.26
C SER A 59 -1.82 11.05 -5.65
N CYS A 60 -3.05 11.04 -6.16
CA CYS A 60 -3.74 12.17 -6.76
C CYS A 60 -4.47 13.07 -5.75
N CYS A 61 -5.20 12.47 -4.79
CA CYS A 61 -6.18 13.20 -3.96
C CYS A 61 -5.97 13.06 -2.45
N CYS A 62 -5.23 12.05 -1.98
CA CYS A 62 -5.05 11.82 -0.55
C CYS A 62 -3.90 12.67 0.00
N ILE A 63 -4.11 13.40 1.10
CA ILE A 63 -3.05 14.16 1.77
C ILE A 63 -1.90 13.23 2.21
N ASN A 64 -2.22 12.04 2.70
CA ASN A 64 -1.22 11.03 3.09
C ASN A 64 -0.49 10.49 1.86
N GLY A 65 -1.21 10.18 0.78
CA GLY A 65 -0.62 9.79 -0.50
C GLY A 65 0.36 10.84 -1.04
N ARG A 66 -0.04 12.11 -1.02
CA ARG A 66 0.80 13.23 -1.47
C ARG A 66 2.01 13.46 -0.57
N VAL A 67 1.84 13.38 0.76
CA VAL A 67 2.96 13.46 1.72
C VAL A 67 3.94 12.32 1.48
N MET A 68 3.48 11.08 1.34
CA MET A 68 4.33 9.92 1.05
C MET A 68 5.12 10.09 -0.26
N THR A 69 4.48 10.60 -1.31
CA THR A 69 5.14 10.77 -2.63
C THR A 69 6.17 11.91 -2.69
N GLN A 70 6.03 12.93 -1.83
CA GLN A 70 6.83 14.16 -1.89
C GLN A 70 7.81 14.35 -0.73
N SER A 71 7.82 13.44 0.24
CA SER A 71 8.66 13.57 1.43
C SER A 71 10.03 12.90 1.29
N SER A 72 10.90 13.18 2.27
CA SER A 72 12.22 12.57 2.36
C SER A 72 12.12 11.05 2.54
N VAL A 73 13.22 10.36 2.27
CA VAL A 73 13.32 8.91 2.50
C VAL A 73 13.00 8.55 3.95
N ASP A 74 13.39 9.39 4.92
CA ASP A 74 13.12 9.16 6.34
C ASP A 74 11.62 9.15 6.67
N VAL A 75 10.83 10.05 6.06
CA VAL A 75 9.38 10.09 6.25
C VAL A 75 8.70 8.90 5.57
N ILE A 76 9.17 8.53 4.37
CA ILE A 76 8.65 7.36 3.66
C ILE A 76 8.88 6.09 4.46
N ASN A 77 10.04 5.96 5.12
CA ASN A 77 10.39 4.80 5.93
C ASN A 77 9.59 4.68 7.24
N LEU A 78 8.73 5.65 7.59
CA LEU A 78 7.71 5.44 8.63
C LEU A 78 6.67 4.39 8.19
N PHE A 79 6.47 4.27 6.88
CA PHE A 79 5.71 3.19 6.27
C PHE A 79 6.66 2.03 5.99
N HIS A 80 6.37 0.88 6.58
CA HIS A 80 7.23 -0.29 6.47
C HIS A 80 6.65 -1.23 5.41
N LYS A 81 7.48 -1.61 4.43
CA LYS A 81 7.18 -2.73 3.53
C LYS A 81 6.98 -4.00 4.37
N MET A 82 6.05 -4.85 3.95
CA MET A 82 5.86 -6.15 4.58
C MET A 82 7.16 -6.96 4.58
N GLU A 83 7.48 -7.57 5.73
CA GLU A 83 8.69 -8.36 5.88
C GLU A 83 8.69 -9.57 4.91
N GLY A 84 9.83 -9.84 4.28
CA GLY A 84 9.96 -10.92 3.30
C GLY A 84 9.47 -10.57 1.89
N LEU A 85 8.83 -9.41 1.69
CA LEU A 85 8.38 -8.95 0.38
C LEU A 85 9.54 -8.38 -0.44
N THR A 86 9.76 -8.90 -1.63
CA THR A 86 10.76 -8.47 -2.60
C THR A 86 10.09 -7.94 -3.85
N VAL A 87 10.75 -6.98 -4.50
CA VAL A 87 10.39 -6.48 -5.84
C VAL A 87 11.66 -6.52 -6.67
N GLU A 88 11.60 -7.21 -7.79
CA GLU A 88 12.74 -7.42 -8.68
C GLU A 88 12.38 -7.06 -10.13
N VAL A 89 13.40 -6.74 -10.93
CA VAL A 89 13.25 -6.45 -12.35
C VAL A 89 14.16 -7.39 -13.13
N ASP A 90 13.57 -8.24 -13.96
CA ASP A 90 14.30 -9.02 -14.96
C ASP A 90 14.91 -8.07 -16.01
N GLN A 91 16.24 -8.01 -16.01
CA GLN A 91 16.98 -7.09 -16.87
C GLN A 91 17.00 -7.53 -18.35
N ASP A 92 16.79 -8.82 -18.61
CA ASP A 92 16.71 -9.36 -19.96
C ASP A 92 15.34 -9.08 -20.58
N ALA A 93 14.27 -9.20 -19.79
CA ALA A 93 12.91 -8.87 -20.20
C ALA A 93 12.61 -7.35 -20.20
N CYS A 94 13.29 -6.54 -19.40
CA CYS A 94 12.99 -5.11 -19.33
C CYS A 94 13.33 -4.39 -20.65
N ILE A 95 12.38 -3.70 -21.27
CA ILE A 95 12.63 -2.95 -22.53
C ILE A 95 12.93 -1.46 -22.32
N GLY A 96 13.01 -1.00 -21.07
CA GLY A 96 13.33 0.40 -20.77
C GLY A 96 12.22 1.42 -21.08
N CYS A 97 10.95 0.99 -21.21
CA CYS A 97 9.84 1.88 -21.60
C CYS A 97 9.55 3.00 -20.58
N GLY A 98 9.79 2.75 -19.30
CA GLY A 98 9.62 3.75 -18.24
C GLY A 98 8.26 3.74 -17.54
N ASP A 99 7.28 2.97 -18.00
CA ASP A 99 5.90 2.97 -17.44
C ASP A 99 5.89 2.71 -15.92
N CYS A 100 6.74 1.79 -15.45
CA CYS A 100 6.87 1.49 -14.03
C CYS A 100 7.39 2.66 -13.19
N LEU A 101 8.18 3.59 -13.77
CA LEU A 101 8.64 4.80 -13.09
C LEU A 101 7.49 5.80 -12.95
N GLU A 102 6.66 5.95 -13.99
CA GLU A 102 5.54 6.90 -14.01
C GLU A 102 4.47 6.56 -12.96
N VAL A 103 4.16 5.27 -12.80
CA VAL A 103 3.16 4.82 -11.81
C VAL A 103 3.72 4.73 -10.38
N CYS A 104 5.04 4.81 -10.20
CA CYS A 104 5.65 4.60 -8.89
C CYS A 104 5.52 5.84 -7.99
N VAL A 105 4.47 5.85 -7.18
CA VAL A 105 4.15 6.96 -6.26
C VAL A 105 5.25 7.21 -5.22
N PHE A 106 6.01 6.18 -4.82
CA PHE A 106 7.08 6.29 -3.83
C PHE A 106 8.43 6.69 -4.45
N LYS A 107 8.51 6.80 -5.79
CA LYS A 107 9.77 6.97 -6.52
C LYS A 107 10.79 5.87 -6.17
N GLY A 108 10.29 4.65 -6.06
CA GLY A 108 11.04 3.42 -5.81
C GLY A 108 11.58 2.76 -7.07
N MET A 109 11.33 3.33 -8.25
CA MET A 109 11.87 2.86 -9.53
C MET A 109 12.81 3.93 -10.09
N GLU A 110 13.92 3.50 -10.67
CA GLU A 110 14.92 4.36 -11.30
C GLU A 110 15.37 3.78 -12.65
N MET A 111 15.79 4.64 -13.57
CA MET A 111 16.34 4.24 -14.86
C MET A 111 17.86 4.24 -14.76
N ILE A 112 18.49 3.08 -14.98
CA ILE A 112 19.94 2.90 -14.95
C ILE A 112 20.32 2.05 -16.17
N ASP A 113 21.24 2.55 -16.99
CA ASP A 113 21.68 1.87 -18.21
C ASP A 113 20.51 1.46 -19.12
N GLU A 114 19.55 2.38 -19.32
CA GLU A 114 18.33 2.19 -20.14
C GLU A 114 17.40 1.07 -19.64
N LYS A 115 17.61 0.58 -18.41
CA LYS A 115 16.78 -0.44 -17.76
C LYS A 115 16.23 0.05 -16.44
N ALA A 116 15.03 -0.41 -16.09
CA ALA A 116 14.44 -0.11 -14.80
C ALA A 116 15.15 -0.89 -13.68
N ARG A 117 15.39 -0.23 -12.55
CA ARG A 117 15.91 -0.82 -11.31
C ARG A 117 15.09 -0.36 -10.11
N VAL A 118 15.05 -1.19 -9.08
CA VAL A 118 14.33 -0.90 -7.83
C VAL A 118 15.25 -0.18 -6.85
N ASN A 119 14.87 1.03 -6.45
CA ASN A 119 15.46 1.72 -5.33
C ASN A 119 14.89 1.16 -4.01
N GLN A 120 15.61 0.21 -3.42
CA GLN A 120 15.18 -0.52 -2.21
C GLN A 120 14.98 0.39 -0.98
N LYS A 121 15.56 1.60 -0.97
CA LYS A 121 15.37 2.56 0.12
C LYS A 121 14.03 3.28 0.06
N ARG A 122 13.33 3.21 -1.07
CA ARG A 122 12.06 3.92 -1.33
C ARG A 122 10.93 2.97 -1.69
N CYS A 123 11.25 1.76 -2.14
CA CYS A 123 10.25 0.78 -2.54
C CYS A 123 9.49 0.23 -1.32
N LEU A 124 8.20 0.54 -1.24
CA LEU A 124 7.28 -0.03 -0.24
C LEU A 124 6.57 -1.31 -0.72
N GLY A 125 6.85 -1.76 -1.95
CA GLY A 125 6.33 -3.03 -2.44
C GLY A 125 4.82 -3.05 -2.72
N CYS A 126 4.26 -1.97 -3.30
CA CYS A 126 2.82 -1.89 -3.60
C CYS A 126 2.36 -2.63 -4.87
N GLY A 127 3.27 -3.24 -5.64
CA GLY A 127 2.92 -4.02 -6.84
C GLY A 127 2.51 -3.23 -8.10
N ARG A 128 2.27 -1.91 -8.03
CA ARG A 128 1.84 -1.12 -9.21
C ARG A 128 2.80 -1.20 -10.41
N CYS A 129 4.10 -1.34 -10.16
CA CYS A 129 5.09 -1.47 -11.21
C CYS A 129 4.97 -2.82 -11.96
N GLU A 130 4.68 -3.90 -11.24
CA GLU A 130 4.39 -5.22 -11.82
C GLU A 130 3.13 -5.15 -12.67
N SER A 131 2.02 -4.67 -12.11
CA SER A 131 0.73 -4.63 -12.80
C SER A 131 0.71 -3.79 -14.08
N THR A 132 1.60 -2.79 -14.19
CA THR A 132 1.70 -1.93 -15.38
C THR A 132 2.72 -2.40 -16.40
N CYS A 133 3.60 -3.34 -16.07
CA CYS A 133 4.73 -3.67 -16.94
C CYS A 133 4.23 -4.43 -18.18
N PRO A 134 4.34 -3.87 -19.39
CA PRO A 134 3.79 -4.52 -20.60
C PRO A 134 4.55 -5.78 -21.01
N ASN A 135 5.75 -6.01 -20.47
CA ASN A 135 6.59 -7.17 -20.77
C ASN A 135 6.77 -8.09 -19.57
N GLU A 136 5.97 -7.92 -18.51
CA GLU A 136 6.00 -8.77 -17.30
C GLU A 136 7.41 -8.91 -16.67
N ALA A 137 8.26 -7.88 -16.86
CA ALA A 137 9.66 -7.89 -16.46
C ALA A 137 9.87 -7.56 -14.98
N ILE A 138 8.79 -7.41 -14.20
CA ILE A 138 8.84 -7.01 -12.79
C ILE A 138 8.05 -8.04 -12.00
N SER A 139 8.62 -8.56 -10.94
CA SER A 139 7.95 -9.52 -10.04
C SER A 139 7.89 -8.99 -8.62
N ILE A 140 6.78 -9.30 -7.93
CA ILE A 140 6.64 -9.14 -6.49
C ILE A 140 6.50 -10.51 -5.83
N GLU A 141 7.34 -10.79 -4.85
CA GLU A 141 7.34 -12.09 -4.18
C GLU A 141 7.40 -11.94 -2.67
N ILE A 142 6.81 -12.89 -1.95
CA ILE A 142 6.97 -13.03 -0.51
C ILE A 142 7.80 -14.28 -0.27
N SER A 143 9.08 -14.07 0.04
CA SER A 143 10.07 -15.14 0.20
C SER A 143 9.78 -16.09 1.37
N ASP A 144 9.05 -15.61 2.39
CA ASP A 144 8.73 -16.38 3.60
C ASP A 144 7.27 -16.16 4.02
N LEU A 145 6.39 -17.08 3.62
CA LEU A 145 4.97 -17.03 3.99
C LEU A 145 4.74 -17.16 5.50
N SER A 146 5.70 -17.68 6.28
CA SER A 146 5.56 -17.70 7.75
C SER A 146 5.52 -16.29 8.33
N ARG A 147 6.11 -15.30 7.65
CA ARG A 147 6.03 -13.88 8.03
C ARG A 147 4.65 -13.29 7.79
N VAL A 148 3.92 -13.78 6.79
CA VAL A 148 2.53 -13.40 6.55
C VAL A 148 1.66 -13.92 7.69
N HIS A 149 1.82 -15.19 8.08
CA HIS A 149 1.10 -15.73 9.23
C HIS A 149 1.43 -14.97 10.51
N GLY A 150 2.70 -14.68 10.78
CA GLY A 150 3.09 -13.90 11.96
C GLY A 150 2.58 -12.45 11.93
N LEU A 151 2.39 -11.84 10.74
CA LEU A 151 1.70 -10.56 10.62
C LEU A 151 0.23 -10.72 10.98
N ILE A 152 -0.46 -11.70 10.40
CA ILE A 152 -1.88 -11.98 10.70
C ILE A 152 -2.08 -12.18 12.21
N GLU A 153 -1.28 -13.03 12.86
CA GLU A 153 -1.35 -13.26 14.30
C GLU A 153 -1.20 -11.97 15.12
N LYS A 154 -0.29 -11.06 14.71
CA LYS A 154 -0.15 -9.75 15.36
C LYS A 154 -1.38 -8.88 15.15
N LEU A 155 -1.98 -8.90 13.97
CA LEU A 155 -3.20 -8.13 13.70
C LEU A 155 -4.38 -8.68 14.50
N GLU A 156 -4.54 -10.00 14.55
CA GLU A 156 -5.58 -10.69 15.32
C GLU A 156 -5.46 -10.46 16.84
N ALA A 157 -4.25 -10.22 17.34
CA ALA A 157 -4.04 -9.82 18.74
C ALA A 157 -4.57 -8.41 19.05
N HIS A 158 -4.78 -7.57 18.04
CA HIS A 158 -5.22 -6.19 18.18
C HIS A 158 -6.59 -5.92 17.56
N VAL A 159 -7.13 -6.78 16.70
CA VAL A 159 -8.39 -6.55 15.99
C VAL A 159 -9.24 -7.80 16.05
N ASP A 160 -10.49 -7.64 16.46
CA ASP A 160 -11.48 -8.70 16.34
C ASP A 160 -11.88 -8.85 14.86
N VAL A 161 -11.32 -9.86 14.20
CA VAL A 161 -11.60 -10.22 12.81
C VAL A 161 -12.59 -11.39 12.70
N SER A 162 -13.24 -11.77 13.81
CA SER A 162 -14.17 -12.91 13.87
C SER A 162 -15.57 -12.63 13.31
#